data_AF-A0A0N5BF01-F1
#
_entry.id   AF-A0A0N5BF01-F1
#
_cell.length_a   1.000
_cell.length_b   1.000
_cell.length_c   1.000
_cell.angle_alpha   90.00
_cell.angle_beta   90.00
_cell.angle_gamma   90.00
#
_symmetry.space_group_name_H-M   'P 1'
#
loop_
_entity.id
_entity.type
_entity.pdbx_description
1 polymer ?
#
loop_
_entity_poly.entity_id
_entity_poly.type
_entity_poly.pdbx_seq_one_letter_code
_entity_poly.pdbx_strand_id
1 'polypeptide(L)'
;MKFFLLLVLFIIISLSNVYTQKNNLGTGEKKIDINVDVTCPSKESIVNVNMKNSKDSKSNISRKGRCDGKYDFTSKLTKEQSIKDITFDVFYENDKNKILVVQLNDTNCDDGINGKEFSDDKNKDRFILFCNATLH
;
A
#
# COMPACT_ATOMS: atom_id res chain seq x y z
N MET A 1 -33.10 18.96 47.60
CA MET A 1 -31.79 18.29 47.45
C MET A 1 -31.84 16.94 46.71
N LYS A 2 -32.84 16.06 46.92
CA LYS A 2 -32.91 14.74 46.25
C LYS A 2 -33.00 14.77 44.71
N PHE A 3 -33.67 15.77 44.13
CA PHE A 3 -33.80 15.91 42.66
C PHE A 3 -32.50 16.31 41.95
N PHE A 4 -31.57 16.97 42.65
CA PHE A 4 -30.31 17.42 42.06
C PHE A 4 -29.36 16.23 41.81
N LEU A 5 -29.37 15.26 42.72
CA LEU A 5 -28.57 14.03 42.60
C LEU A 5 -29.00 13.16 41.41
N LEU A 6 -30.31 13.06 41.15
CA LEU A 6 -30.86 12.33 40.00
C LEU A 6 -30.49 12.98 38.67
N LEU A 7 -30.49 14.32 38.61
CA LEU A 7 -30.19 15.07 37.40
C LEU A 7 -28.70 14.97 37.02
N VAL A 8 -27.81 15.01 38.02
CA VAL A 8 -26.36 14.76 37.81
C VAL A 8 -26.10 13.33 37.35
N LEU A 9 -26.80 12.34 37.90
CA LEU A 9 -26.65 10.93 37.49
C LEU A 9 -27.05 10.73 36.01
N PHE A 10 -28.14 11.36 35.57
CA PHE A 10 -28.59 11.32 34.18
C PHE A 10 -27.58 11.96 33.22
N ILE A 11 -26.96 13.08 33.62
CA ILE A 11 -25.92 13.74 32.81
C ILE A 11 -24.68 12.83 32.66
N ILE A 12 -24.24 12.18 33.73
CA ILE A 12 -23.07 11.28 33.69
C ILE A 12 -23.33 10.07 32.80
N ILE A 13 -24.51 9.44 32.87
CA ILE A 13 -24.88 8.29 32.01
C ILE A 13 -24.96 8.72 30.53
N SER A 14 -25.52 9.90 30.27
CA SER A 14 -25.63 10.45 28.91
C SER A 14 -24.25 10.73 28.29
N LEU A 15 -23.33 11.32 29.06
CA LEU A 15 -21.95 11.57 28.63
C LEU A 15 -21.16 10.27 28.41
N SER A 16 -21.40 9.24 29.25
CA SER A 16 -20.75 7.94 29.12
C SER A 16 -21.15 7.22 27.82
N ASN A 17 -22.41 7.32 27.40
CA ASN A 17 -22.88 6.76 26.12
C ASN A 17 -22.31 7.51 24.90
N VAL A 18 -22.16 8.84 24.99
CA VAL A 18 -21.53 9.65 23.93
C VAL A 18 -20.03 9.34 23.81
N TYR A 19 -19.33 9.11 24.93
CA TYR A 19 -17.92 8.77 24.92
C TYR A 19 -17.65 7.36 24.37
N THR A 20 -18.58 6.42 24.61
CA THR A 20 -18.42 5.02 24.16
C THR A 20 -18.69 4.87 22.65
N GLN A 21 -19.54 5.71 22.04
CA GLN A 21 -19.74 5.68 20.59
C GLN A 21 -18.60 6.30 19.78
N LYS A 22 -17.77 7.19 20.37
CA LYS A 22 -16.65 7.81 19.65
C LYS A 22 -15.45 6.87 19.44
N ASN A 23 -15.38 5.78 20.22
CA ASN A 23 -14.29 4.79 20.14
C ASN A 23 -14.60 3.57 19.27
N ASN A 24 -15.83 3.44 18.75
CA ASN A 24 -16.19 2.42 17.75
C ASN A 24 -16.31 3.01 16.35
N LEU A 25 -15.52 4.05 16.04
CA LEU A 25 -15.23 4.40 14.66
C LEU A 25 -14.24 3.34 14.17
N GLY A 26 -14.77 2.29 13.53
CA GLY A 26 -13.99 1.20 12.95
C GLY A 26 -12.71 1.74 12.33
N THR A 27 -11.58 1.15 12.72
CA THR A 27 -10.25 1.46 12.20
C THR A 27 -10.41 1.69 10.70
N GLY A 28 -10.31 2.93 10.24
CA GLY A 28 -10.57 3.28 8.84
C GLY A 28 -9.45 2.82 7.92
N GLU A 29 -8.96 1.62 8.18
CA GLU A 29 -8.03 0.86 7.39
C GLU A 29 -8.78 0.34 6.17
N LYS A 30 -8.31 0.73 5.00
CA LYS A 30 -8.68 0.13 3.73
C LYS A 30 -7.62 -0.90 3.37
N LYS A 31 -8.02 -2.02 2.80
CA LYS A 31 -7.07 -3.01 2.30
C LYS A 31 -6.81 -2.73 0.83
N ILE A 32 -5.56 -2.78 0.40
CA ILE A 32 -5.19 -2.67 -1.01
C ILE A 32 -4.40 -3.91 -1.42
N ASP A 33 -4.84 -4.54 -2.50
CA ASP A 33 -4.12 -5.62 -3.16
C ASP A 33 -3.49 -5.06 -4.46
N ILE A 34 -2.20 -5.33 -4.67
CA ILE A 34 -1.41 -4.80 -5.78
C ILE A 34 -0.66 -5.95 -6.45
N ASN A 35 -0.89 -6.11 -7.74
CA ASN A 35 -0.26 -7.13 -8.56
C ASN A 35 0.74 -6.45 -9.50
N VAL A 36 1.95 -6.99 -9.56
CA VAL A 36 3.06 -6.42 -10.32
C VAL A 36 3.64 -7.49 -11.24
N ASP A 37 3.55 -7.27 -12.55
CA ASP A 37 4.25 -8.10 -13.53
C ASP A 37 5.61 -7.44 -13.84
N VAL A 38 6.71 -8.19 -13.76
CA VAL A 38 8.06 -7.70 -14.02
C VAL A 38 8.68 -8.43 -15.18
N THR A 39 9.02 -7.72 -16.25
CA THR A 39 9.74 -8.24 -17.42
C THR A 39 11.11 -7.59 -17.56
N CYS A 40 12.09 -8.35 -18.01
CA CYS A 40 13.46 -7.89 -18.23
C CYS A 40 14.16 -8.74 -19.30
N PRO A 41 15.28 -8.28 -19.89
CA PRO A 41 15.88 -8.95 -21.04
C PRO A 41 16.44 -10.34 -20.73
N SER A 42 16.92 -10.53 -19.50
CA SER A 42 17.48 -11.79 -19.04
C SER A 42 16.45 -12.57 -18.21
N LYS A 43 15.66 -13.40 -18.90
CA LYS A 43 14.54 -14.16 -18.32
C LYS A 43 14.93 -15.11 -17.18
N GLU A 44 16.17 -15.59 -17.16
CA GLU A 44 16.69 -16.47 -16.10
C GLU A 44 17.25 -15.69 -14.89
N SER A 45 17.31 -14.36 -14.98
CA SER A 45 17.78 -13.55 -13.85
C SER A 45 16.76 -13.54 -12.72
N ILE A 46 17.29 -13.45 -11.50
CA ILE A 46 16.48 -13.29 -10.30
C ILE A 46 16.36 -11.82 -9.97
N VAL A 47 15.15 -11.38 -9.68
CA VAL A 47 14.82 -10.00 -9.31
C VAL A 47 14.19 -9.97 -7.92
N ASN A 48 14.44 -8.88 -7.21
CA ASN A 48 13.76 -8.54 -5.98
C ASN A 48 12.81 -7.38 -6.26
N VAL A 49 11.56 -7.53 -5.84
CA VAL A 49 10.52 -6.52 -5.93
C VAL A 49 10.15 -6.14 -4.49
N ASN A 50 10.44 -4.91 -4.12
CA ASN A 50 10.19 -4.38 -2.78
C ASN A 50 9.07 -3.36 -2.83
N MET A 51 7.96 -3.65 -2.17
CA MET A 51 6.91 -2.67 -1.91
C MET A 51 7.18 -1.96 -0.58
N LYS A 52 7.07 -0.64 -0.57
CA LYS A 52 7.23 0.20 0.62
C LYS A 52 6.07 1.19 0.71
N ASN A 53 5.61 1.48 1.92
CA ASN A 53 4.77 2.65 2.18
C ASN A 53 5.60 3.73 2.87
N SER A 54 5.70 4.93 2.28
CA SER A 54 6.47 6.05 2.82
C SER A 54 5.97 6.54 4.18
N LYS A 55 4.69 6.31 4.48
CA LYS A 55 4.06 6.67 5.76
C LYS A 55 4.03 5.52 6.77
N ASP A 56 4.43 4.32 6.38
CA ASP A 56 4.60 3.18 7.29
C ASP A 56 5.95 2.52 7.06
N SER A 57 6.95 2.99 7.82
CA SER A 57 8.33 2.50 7.77
C SER A 57 8.47 1.00 8.13
N LYS A 58 7.43 0.36 8.67
CA LYS A 58 7.42 -1.08 8.97
C LYS A 58 6.85 -1.92 7.83
N SER A 59 6.19 -1.32 6.84
CA SER A 59 5.49 -2.00 5.74
C SER A 59 6.37 -2.34 4.53
N ASN A 60 7.63 -2.68 4.73
CA ASN A 60 8.48 -3.12 3.63
C ASN A 60 8.24 -4.60 3.34
N ILE A 61 7.61 -4.90 2.20
CA ILE A 61 7.34 -6.27 1.76
C ILE A 61 8.23 -6.57 0.56
N SER A 62 9.10 -7.56 0.70
CA SER A 62 9.99 -8.01 -0.37
C SER A 62 9.53 -9.34 -0.93
N ARG A 63 9.52 -9.45 -2.27
CA ARG A 63 9.31 -10.69 -3.00
C ARG A 63 10.47 -10.92 -3.95
N LYS A 64 10.95 -12.15 -3.98
CA LYS A 64 12.05 -12.59 -4.84
C LYS A 64 11.52 -13.62 -5.83
N GLY A 65 11.91 -13.51 -7.09
CA GLY A 65 11.46 -14.42 -8.13
C GLY A 65 12.24 -14.26 -9.42
N ARG A 66 11.88 -15.04 -10.43
CA ARG A 66 12.46 -14.90 -11.77
C ARG A 66 11.95 -13.63 -12.45
N CYS A 67 12.80 -13.06 -13.27
CA CYS A 67 12.40 -12.13 -14.31
C CYS A 67 11.29 -12.76 -15.20
N ASP A 68 10.36 -11.95 -15.71
CA ASP A 68 9.05 -12.37 -16.28
C ASP A 68 8.07 -12.97 -15.26
N GLY A 69 8.27 -12.67 -13.97
CA GLY A 69 7.42 -13.11 -12.87
C GLY A 69 6.26 -12.18 -12.57
N LYS A 70 5.24 -12.73 -11.90
CA LYS A 70 4.13 -11.98 -11.28
C LYS A 70 4.34 -11.92 -9.77
N TYR A 71 4.05 -10.77 -9.19
CA TYR A 71 4.33 -10.47 -7.79
C TYR A 71 3.12 -9.81 -7.13
N ASP A 72 2.53 -10.52 -6.18
CA ASP A 72 1.34 -10.06 -5.49
C ASP A 72 1.71 -9.49 -4.10
N PHE A 73 1.15 -8.32 -3.82
CA PHE A 73 1.33 -7.59 -2.58
C PHE A 73 -0.02 -7.22 -1.99
N THR A 74 -0.07 -7.24 -0.66
CA THR A 74 -1.22 -6.78 0.10
C THR A 74 -0.73 -5.78 1.12
N SER A 75 -1.37 -4.62 1.21
CA SER A 75 -1.10 -3.62 2.22
C SER A 75 -2.39 -3.14 2.88
N LYS A 76 -2.25 -2.58 4.07
CA LYS A 76 -3.32 -1.87 4.75
C LYS A 76 -2.99 -0.38 4.73
N LEU A 77 -3.95 0.43 4.34
CA LEU A 77 -3.86 1.88 4.30
C LEU A 77 -4.78 2.48 5.36
N THR A 78 -4.25 3.25 6.29
CA THR A 78 -5.07 4.06 7.22
C THR A 78 -5.76 5.21 6.47
N LYS A 79 -6.70 5.90 7.12
CA LYS A 79 -7.44 7.03 6.51
C LYS A 79 -6.54 8.16 5.97
N GLU A 80 -5.34 8.31 6.52
CA GLU A 80 -4.37 9.35 6.14
C GLU A 80 -3.39 8.89 5.05
N GLN A 81 -3.40 7.59 4.75
CA GLN A 81 -2.56 6.96 3.74
C GLN A 81 -3.32 6.83 2.42
N SER A 82 -2.56 6.87 1.34
CA SER A 82 -3.05 6.80 -0.03
C SER A 82 -2.14 5.89 -0.85
N ILE A 83 -2.61 5.47 -2.03
CA ILE A 83 -1.78 4.67 -2.93
C ILE A 83 -0.50 5.41 -3.37
N LYS A 84 -0.52 6.75 -3.37
CA LYS A 84 0.65 7.60 -3.66
C LYS A 84 1.80 7.45 -2.67
N ASP A 85 1.50 6.93 -1.50
CA ASP A 85 2.49 6.64 -0.47
C ASP A 85 3.21 5.31 -0.74
N ILE A 86 2.75 4.52 -1.72
CA ILE A 86 3.32 3.23 -2.09
C ILE A 86 4.37 3.39 -3.19
N THR A 87 5.55 2.82 -2.96
CA THR A 87 6.66 2.78 -3.90
C THR A 87 7.15 1.34 -4.09
N PHE A 88 7.49 0.99 -5.32
CA PHE A 88 8.14 -0.26 -5.68
C PHE A 88 9.59 -0.02 -6.09
N ASP A 89 10.51 -0.78 -5.50
CA ASP A 89 11.89 -0.88 -5.98
C ASP A 89 12.09 -2.26 -6.61
N VAL A 90 12.49 -2.29 -7.88
CA VAL A 90 12.80 -3.53 -8.61
C VAL A 90 14.27 -3.53 -8.98
N PHE A 91 14.99 -4.59 -8.63
CA PHE A 91 16.40 -4.74 -8.97
C PHE A 91 16.81 -6.20 -9.13
N TYR A 92 17.86 -6.44 -9.92
CA TYR A 92 18.46 -7.77 -10.02
C TYR A 92 19.14 -8.16 -8.71
N GLU A 93 19.00 -9.41 -8.28
CA GLU A 93 19.66 -9.91 -7.08
C GLU A 93 21.19 -9.70 -7.12
N ASN A 94 21.79 -9.95 -8.28
CA ASN A 94 23.23 -9.88 -8.48
C ASN A 94 23.72 -8.46 -8.86
N ASP A 95 22.81 -7.51 -9.07
CA ASP A 95 23.14 -6.13 -9.47
C ASP A 95 22.13 -5.15 -8.88
N LYS A 96 22.41 -4.74 -7.63
CA LYS A 96 21.59 -3.76 -6.90
C LYS A 96 21.76 -2.32 -7.42
N ASN A 97 22.62 -2.07 -8.39
CA ASN A 97 22.82 -0.73 -8.94
C ASN A 97 21.82 -0.41 -10.07
N LYS A 98 21.17 -1.44 -10.64
CA LYS A 98 20.08 -1.30 -11.60
C LYS A 98 18.74 -1.40 -10.87
N ILE A 99 18.30 -0.28 -10.28
CA ILE A 99 17.02 -0.18 -9.58
C ILE A 99 16.02 0.62 -10.43
N LEU A 100 14.89 0.01 -10.77
CA LEU A 100 13.70 0.74 -11.20
C LEU A 100 12.89 1.12 -9.96
N VAL A 101 12.69 2.42 -9.74
CA VAL A 101 11.85 2.94 -8.66
C VAL A 101 10.55 3.46 -9.25
N VAL A 102 9.43 2.87 -8.83
CA VAL A 102 8.08 3.21 -9.29
C VAL A 102 7.26 3.71 -8.12
N GLN A 103 6.89 4.98 -8.16
CA GLN A 103 5.90 5.52 -7.23
C GLN A 103 4.50 5.42 -7.85
N LEU A 104 3.57 4.85 -7.09
CA LEU A 104 2.18 4.77 -7.53
C LEU A 104 1.48 6.13 -7.41
N ASN A 105 0.42 6.31 -8.19
CA ASN A 105 -0.50 7.41 -8.11
C ASN A 105 -1.84 7.02 -8.73
N ASP A 106 -2.86 7.84 -8.48
CA ASP A 106 -4.24 7.65 -8.96
C ASP A 106 -4.36 7.59 -10.51
N THR A 107 -3.28 7.82 -11.27
CA THR A 107 -3.31 7.77 -12.75
C THR A 107 -2.51 6.61 -13.34
N ASN A 108 -1.77 5.87 -12.51
CA ASN A 108 -0.86 4.82 -12.95
C ASN A 108 -1.14 3.45 -12.34
N CYS A 109 -1.95 3.40 -11.29
CA CYS A 109 -2.44 2.18 -10.68
C CYS A 109 -3.77 2.52 -9.97
N ASP A 110 -4.76 2.98 -10.74
CA ASP A 110 -6.04 3.46 -10.20
C ASP A 110 -6.98 2.29 -9.87
N ASP A 111 -7.94 2.54 -8.97
CA ASP A 111 -8.94 1.57 -8.56
C ASP A 111 -9.82 1.15 -9.76
N GLY A 112 -9.48 0.03 -10.39
CA GLY A 112 -10.28 -0.59 -11.44
C GLY A 112 -9.91 -0.27 -12.89
N ILE A 113 -8.70 0.24 -13.18
CA ILE A 113 -8.21 0.41 -14.57
C ILE A 113 -6.88 -0.32 -14.79
N ASN A 114 -6.77 -0.91 -15.99
CA ASN A 114 -5.62 -1.62 -16.56
C ASN A 114 -4.28 -0.99 -16.15
N GLY A 115 -3.36 -1.86 -15.75
CA GLY A 115 -2.06 -1.42 -15.27
C GLY A 115 -1.26 -0.58 -16.24
N LYS A 116 -0.32 0.18 -15.68
CA LYS A 116 0.59 1.03 -16.44
C LYS A 116 1.97 0.41 -16.51
N GLU A 117 2.58 0.50 -17.69
CA GLU A 117 3.97 0.14 -17.92
C GLU A 117 4.92 1.22 -17.37
N PHE A 118 5.93 0.80 -16.62
CA PHE A 118 7.05 1.63 -16.19
C PHE A 118 8.35 1.06 -16.72
N SER A 119 9.19 1.91 -17.31
CA SER A 119 10.51 1.56 -17.84
C SER A 119 11.62 2.44 -17.26
N ASP A 120 12.81 1.86 -17.07
CA ASP A 120 14.04 2.64 -16.84
C ASP A 120 14.67 2.99 -18.20
N ASP A 121 14.42 4.21 -18.68
CA ASP A 121 14.90 4.68 -19.98
C ASP A 121 16.42 4.88 -20.04
N LYS A 122 17.13 4.85 -18.90
CA LYS A 122 18.58 5.06 -18.85
C LYS A 122 19.38 3.82 -19.25
N ASN A 123 18.77 2.63 -19.20
CA ASN A 123 19.40 1.37 -19.56
C ASN A 123 18.62 0.68 -20.69
N LYS A 124 19.31 0.31 -21.77
CA LYS A 124 18.73 -0.46 -22.89
C LYS A 124 18.23 -1.85 -22.47
N ASP A 125 18.64 -2.32 -21.30
CA ASP A 125 18.20 -3.55 -20.64
C ASP A 125 17.08 -3.24 -19.63
N ARG A 126 15.84 -3.12 -20.13
CA ARG A 126 14.76 -2.50 -19.37
C ARG A 126 14.07 -3.47 -18.42
N PHE A 127 13.80 -3.02 -17.19
CA PHE A 127 12.67 -3.54 -16.42
C PHE A 127 11.39 -2.94 -16.99
N ILE A 128 10.40 -3.77 -17.26
CA ILE A 128 9.02 -3.38 -17.53
C ILE A 128 8.21 -3.82 -16.33
N LEU A 129 7.56 -2.86 -15.68
CA LEU A 129 6.66 -3.13 -14.57
C LEU A 129 5.23 -2.80 -14.98
N PHE A 130 4.30 -3.74 -14.81
CA PHE A 130 2.87 -3.51 -14.99
C PHE A 130 2.16 -3.64 -13.64
N CYS A 131 1.52 -2.57 -13.17
CA CYS A 131 0.89 -2.49 -11.84
C CYS A 131 -0.63 -2.55 -11.95
N ASN A 132 -1.32 -3.44 -11.23
CA ASN A 132 -2.77 -3.42 -11.08
C ASN A 132 -3.15 -3.39 -9.59
N ALA A 133 -3.94 -2.40 -9.16
CA ALA A 133 -4.32 -2.21 -7.77
C ALA A 133 -5.84 -2.35 -7.57
N THR A 134 -6.24 -2.88 -6.42
CA THR A 134 -7.64 -3.02 -6.04
C THR A 134 -7.81 -2.66 -4.57
N LEU A 135 -8.58 -1.61 -4.29
CA LEU A 135 -8.98 -1.20 -2.94
C LEU A 135 -10.25 -1.93 -2.48
N HIS A 136 -10.25 -2.37 -1.23
CA HIS A 136 -11.35 -3.05 -0.54
C HIS A 136 -11.82 -2.27 0.68
#